data_AF-A0A6I6UMM6-F1
#
_entry.id   AF-A0A6I6UMM6-F1
#
_cell.length_a   1.000
_cell.length_b   1.000
_cell.length_c   1.000
_cell.angle_alpha   90.00
_cell.angle_beta   90.00
_cell.angle_gamma   90.00
#
_symmetry.space_group_name_H-M   'P 1'
#
loop_
_entity.id
_entity.type
_entity.pdbx_description
1 polymer ?
#
loop_
_entity_poly.entity_id
_entity_poly.type
_entity_poly.pdbx_seq_one_letter_code
_entity_poly.pdbx_strand_id
1 'polypeptide(L)'
;MFKKAMIVLFLLILFPLQINAETSEMIQEGSAGGFHYQMSMEGRTLTWEIGHEKRKKTFQENRENEEALESFREAVNEAAGHRFTMFISAVYVVIVCITTIIFYKKTKHVPRSAGIIIACLGGIGLYFALTNYIDMKAALQDAGYYYVSLLMD
;
A
#
# COMPACT_ATOMS: atom_id res chain seq x y z
N MET A 1 18.41 -14.01 -25.27
CA MET A 1 18.97 -13.68 -23.93
C MET A 1 18.29 -12.48 -23.28
N PHE A 2 18.06 -11.37 -24.00
CA PHE A 2 17.41 -10.15 -23.46
C PHE A 2 16.10 -10.36 -22.68
N LYS A 3 15.20 -11.25 -23.14
CA LYS A 3 13.93 -11.53 -22.44
C LYS A 3 14.12 -12.16 -21.06
N LYS A 4 15.14 -13.01 -20.88
CA LYS A 4 15.45 -13.62 -19.57
C LYS A 4 16.14 -12.61 -18.64
N ALA A 5 17.01 -11.77 -19.19
CA ALA A 5 17.67 -10.69 -18.45
C ALA A 5 16.66 -9.65 -17.93
N MET A 6 15.61 -9.34 -18.69
CA MET A 6 14.55 -8.41 -18.28
C MET A 6 13.68 -8.97 -17.14
N ILE A 7 13.41 -10.28 -17.14
CA ILE A 7 12.69 -10.96 -16.03
C ILE A 7 13.56 -10.97 -14.77
N VAL A 8 14.87 -11.20 -14.90
CA VAL A 8 15.81 -11.14 -13.76
C VAL A 8 15.93 -9.72 -13.21
N LEU A 9 15.94 -8.70 -14.07
CA LEU A 9 15.94 -7.30 -13.66
C LEU A 9 14.64 -6.91 -12.95
N PHE A 10 13.50 -7.39 -13.43
CA PHE A 10 12.19 -7.19 -12.79
C PHE A 10 12.10 -7.88 -11.42
N LEU A 11 12.69 -9.07 -11.28
CA LEU A 11 12.79 -9.78 -10.00
C LEU A 11 13.74 -9.08 -9.02
N LEU A 12 14.84 -8.50 -9.49
CA LEU A 12 15.78 -7.73 -8.67
C LEU A 12 15.18 -6.43 -8.11
N ILE A 13 14.27 -5.79 -8.86
CA ILE A 13 13.54 -4.59 -8.40
C ILE A 13 12.50 -4.95 -7.32
N LEU A 14 12.04 -6.21 -7.28
CA LEU A 14 11.10 -6.71 -6.28
C LEU A 14 11.76 -7.21 -4.99
N PHE A 15 13.10 -7.30 -4.94
CA PHE A 15 13.81 -7.59 -3.69
C PHE A 15 14.02 -6.29 -2.91
N PRO A 16 13.40 -6.10 -1.72
CA PRO A 16 13.74 -4.98 -0.87
C PRO A 16 15.19 -5.14 -0.40
N LEU A 17 16.07 -4.24 -0.85
CA LEU A 17 17.39 -4.05 -0.26
C LEU A 17 17.19 -3.44 1.13
N GLN A 18 17.09 -4.28 2.16
CA GLN A 18 17.11 -3.81 3.55
C GLN A 18 18.54 -3.42 3.90
N ILE A 19 18.86 -2.13 3.77
CA ILE A 19 20.07 -1.52 4.33
C ILE A 19 19.69 -1.02 5.73
N ASN A 20 19.95 -1.83 6.75
CA ASN A 20 19.81 -1.41 8.13
C ASN A 20 21.07 -0.65 8.55
N ALA A 21 20.92 0.66 8.76
CA ALA A 21 21.88 1.45 9.52
C ALA A 21 21.42 1.42 10.99
N GLU A 22 22.20 0.76 11.85
CA GLU A 22 21.95 0.69 13.28
C GLU A 22 22.16 2.07 13.94
N THR A 23 21.10 2.69 14.45
CA THR A 23 21.10 3.48 15.70
C THR A 23 19.66 3.82 16.11
N SER A 24 19.29 3.50 17.35
CA SER A 24 17.93 3.41 17.95
C SER A 24 17.13 2.21 17.42
N GLU A 25 16.69 1.32 18.32
CA GLU A 25 15.84 0.15 17.99
C GLU A 25 14.46 0.65 17.53
N MET A 26 14.38 1.01 16.25
CA MET A 26 13.14 1.24 15.54
C MET A 26 12.41 -0.10 15.46
N ILE A 27 11.29 -0.22 16.17
CA ILE A 27 10.54 -1.47 16.26
C ILE A 27 9.70 -1.66 15.01
N GLN A 28 8.98 -0.61 14.61
CA GLN A 28 8.11 -0.60 13.44
C GLN A 28 7.97 0.83 12.90
N GLU A 29 7.78 0.94 11.59
CA GLU A 29 7.43 2.19 10.92
C GLU A 29 6.40 1.90 9.82
N GLY A 30 5.59 2.90 9.48
CA GLY A 30 4.60 2.79 8.41
C GLY A 30 4.24 4.15 7.85
N SER A 31 3.88 4.19 6.57
CA SER A 31 3.42 5.42 5.92
C SER A 31 2.40 5.18 4.81
N ALA A 32 1.36 6.00 4.79
CA ALA A 32 0.31 5.97 3.76
C ALA A 32 -0.37 7.34 3.64
N GLY A 33 -0.54 7.81 2.39
CA GLY A 33 -1.39 8.98 2.09
C GLY A 33 -1.05 10.26 2.87
N GLY A 34 0.22 10.50 3.17
CA GLY A 34 0.68 11.65 3.95
C GLY A 34 0.81 11.38 5.45
N PHE A 35 0.17 10.34 5.97
CA PHE A 35 0.35 9.88 7.34
C PHE A 35 1.57 8.98 7.49
N HIS A 36 2.22 9.07 8.63
CA HIS A 36 3.32 8.20 9.01
C HIS A 36 3.36 7.97 10.52
N TYR A 37 3.89 6.83 10.92
CA TYR A 37 4.25 6.55 12.30
C TYR A 37 5.62 5.86 12.37
N GLN A 38 6.29 6.04 13.50
CA GLN A 38 7.51 5.33 13.85
C GLN A 38 7.45 4.99 15.34
N MET A 39 7.70 3.72 15.66
CA MET A 39 7.75 3.19 17.01
C MET A 39 9.20 2.95 17.40
N SER A 40 9.59 3.45 18.57
CA SER A 40 10.92 3.26 19.13
C SER A 40 10.83 2.90 20.61
N MET A 41 11.73 2.07 21.09
CA MET A 41 11.80 1.74 22.51
C MET A 41 12.85 2.61 23.19
N GLU A 42 12.44 3.39 24.18
CA GLU A 42 13.37 4.17 25.01
C GLU A 42 13.32 3.61 26.43
N GLY A 43 14.27 2.73 26.75
CA GLY A 43 14.29 2.00 28.02
C GLY A 43 13.17 0.95 28.13
N ARG A 44 12.16 1.22 28.96
CA ARG A 44 10.97 0.34 29.16
C ARG A 44 9.67 0.94 28.62
N THR A 45 9.74 2.11 28.02
CA THR A 45 8.58 2.87 27.52
C THR A 45 8.60 2.91 26.00
N LEU A 46 7.44 2.65 25.40
CA LEU A 46 7.25 2.73 23.96
C LEU A 46 7.00 4.19 23.57
N THR A 47 7.78 4.70 22.62
CA THR A 47 7.69 6.06 22.12
C THR A 47 7.29 6.05 20.67
N TRP A 48 6.23 6.80 20.36
CA TRP A 48 5.63 6.92 19.04
C TRP A 48 5.94 8.29 18.47
N GLU A 49 6.51 8.34 17.26
CA GLU A 49 6.47 9.53 16.42
C GLU A 49 5.37 9.33 15.38
N ILE A 50 4.33 10.14 15.42
CA ILE A 50 3.28 10.16 14.40
C ILE A 50 3.32 11.47 13.62
N GLY A 51 2.84 11.45 12.39
CA GLY A 51 2.79 12.65 11.60
C GLY A 51 1.83 12.62 10.44
N HIS A 52 1.52 13.82 9.95
CA HIS A 52 0.77 14.07 8.74
C HIS A 52 1.51 15.13 7.93
N GLU A 53 1.86 14.78 6.69
CA GLU A 53 2.72 15.54 5.80
C GLU A 53 4.09 15.83 6.45
N LYS A 54 4.42 17.10 6.67
CA LYS A 54 5.69 17.53 7.29
C LYS A 54 5.62 17.69 8.80
N ARG A 55 4.44 17.52 9.41
CA ARG A 55 4.25 17.72 10.85
C ARG A 55 4.42 16.40 11.58
N LYS A 56 5.28 16.42 12.60
CA LYS A 56 5.60 15.28 13.46
C LYS A 56 5.25 15.62 14.90
N LYS A 57 4.80 14.63 15.64
CA LYS A 57 4.53 14.69 17.07
C LYS A 57 5.00 13.40 17.72
N THR A 58 5.60 13.55 18.88
CA THR A 58 6.12 12.43 19.65
C THR A 58 5.26 12.25 20.88
N PHE A 59 4.86 11.01 21.13
CA PHE A 59 4.05 10.58 22.26
C PHE A 59 4.78 9.47 23.01
N GLN A 60 4.78 9.55 24.34
CA GLN A 60 5.06 8.37 25.15
C GLN A 60 3.75 7.62 25.34
N GLU A 61 3.77 6.33 25.04
CA GLU A 61 2.60 5.47 25.20
C GLU A 61 2.21 5.37 26.68
N ASN A 62 0.91 5.51 26.93
CA ASN A 62 0.28 5.34 28.22
C ASN A 62 -1.15 4.80 28.02
N ARG A 63 -1.83 4.47 29.12
CA ARG A 63 -3.20 3.90 29.08
C ARG A 63 -4.25 4.79 28.41
N GLU A 64 -4.03 6.09 28.34
CA GLU A 64 -5.01 7.04 27.78
C GLU A 64 -4.88 7.14 26.26
N ASN A 65 -3.67 6.97 25.70
CA ASN A 65 -3.40 7.14 24.28
C ASN A 65 -3.08 5.84 23.51
N GLU A 66 -2.84 4.72 24.19
CA GLU A 66 -2.49 3.42 23.59
C GLU A 66 -3.48 3.00 22.50
N GLU A 67 -4.79 3.04 22.79
CA GLU A 67 -5.84 2.62 21.83
C GLU A 67 -5.88 3.51 20.58
N ALA A 68 -5.71 4.82 20.76
CA ALA A 68 -5.73 5.78 19.66
C ALA A 68 -4.46 5.69 18.79
N LEU A 69 -3.29 5.46 19.41
CA LEU A 69 -2.03 5.22 18.70
C LEU A 69 -2.08 3.94 17.87
N GLU A 70 -2.64 2.88 18.45
CA GLU A 70 -2.78 1.60 17.76
C GLU A 70 -3.80 1.68 16.62
N SER A 71 -4.95 2.32 16.85
CA SER A 71 -5.96 2.53 15.80
C SER A 71 -5.41 3.40 14.65
N PHE A 72 -4.59 4.41 14.97
CA PHE A 72 -3.87 5.19 13.96
C PHE A 72 -2.91 4.31 13.16
N ARG A 73 -2.13 3.45 13.83
CA ARG A 73 -1.21 2.49 13.20
C ARG A 73 -1.95 1.56 12.24
N GLU A 74 -3.05 0.97 12.69
CA GLU A 74 -3.88 0.06 11.90
C GLU A 74 -4.44 0.75 10.66
N ALA A 75 -5.02 1.95 10.82
CA ALA A 75 -5.57 2.72 9.70
C ALA A 75 -4.51 3.09 8.66
N VAL A 76 -3.30 3.48 9.08
CA VAL A 76 -2.18 3.76 8.17
C VAL A 76 -1.75 2.50 7.42
N ASN A 77 -1.66 1.37 8.10
CA ASN A 77 -1.25 0.09 7.50
C ASN A 77 -2.32 -0.49 6.57
N GLU A 78 -3.59 -0.36 6.93
CA GLU A 78 -4.73 -0.75 6.09
C GLU A 78 -4.77 0.08 4.81
N ALA A 79 -4.59 1.40 4.92
CA ALA A 79 -4.45 2.27 3.75
C ALA A 79 -3.26 1.86 2.86
N ALA A 80 -2.11 1.52 3.43
CA ALA A 80 -0.96 1.02 2.68
C ALA A 80 -1.27 -0.31 1.96
N GLY A 81 -1.95 -1.24 2.65
CA GLY A 81 -2.35 -2.53 2.11
C GLY A 81 -3.33 -2.40 0.94
N HIS A 82 -4.34 -1.56 1.07
CA HIS A 82 -5.28 -1.27 -0.02
C HIS A 82 -4.60 -0.56 -1.20
N ARG A 83 -3.70 0.39 -0.92
CA ARG A 83 -2.91 1.05 -1.98
C ARG A 83 -2.08 0.03 -2.77
N PHE A 84 -1.42 -0.90 -2.08
CA PHE A 84 -0.64 -1.94 -2.72
C PHE A 84 -1.50 -2.88 -3.56
N THR A 85 -2.65 -3.30 -3.03
CA THR A 85 -3.60 -4.16 -3.75
C THR A 85 -4.16 -3.44 -4.98
N MET A 86 -4.55 -2.17 -4.86
CA MET A 86 -4.97 -1.32 -5.97
C MET A 86 -3.89 -1.24 -7.07
N PHE A 87 -2.62 -1.08 -6.68
CA PHE A 87 -1.51 -1.06 -7.63
C PHE A 87 -1.37 -2.39 -8.38
N ILE A 88 -1.44 -3.53 -7.69
CA ILE A 88 -1.43 -4.86 -8.30
C ILE A 88 -2.59 -5.02 -9.27
N SER A 89 -3.80 -4.64 -8.87
CA SER A 89 -5.00 -4.72 -9.72
C SER A 89 -4.86 -3.86 -10.98
N ALA A 90 -4.31 -2.64 -10.87
CA ALA A 90 -4.06 -1.78 -12.02
C ALA A 90 -3.03 -2.39 -12.98
N VAL A 91 -1.93 -2.94 -12.45
CA VAL A 91 -0.92 -3.66 -13.25
C VAL A 91 -1.54 -4.87 -13.96
N TYR A 92 -2.39 -5.62 -13.26
CA TYR A 92 -3.10 -6.75 -13.84
C TYR A 92 -3.98 -6.34 -15.02
N VAL A 93 -4.77 -5.27 -14.89
CA VAL A 93 -5.60 -4.74 -15.98
C VAL A 93 -4.75 -4.33 -17.18
N VAL A 94 -3.60 -3.69 -16.96
CA VAL A 94 -2.66 -3.34 -18.03
C VAL A 94 -2.14 -4.58 -18.75
N ILE A 95 -1.81 -5.66 -18.03
CA ILE A 95 -1.40 -6.94 -18.63
C ILE A 95 -2.52 -7.53 -19.49
N VAL A 96 -3.77 -7.52 -19.02
CA VAL A 96 -4.94 -7.99 -19.79
C VAL A 96 -5.11 -7.17 -21.07
N CYS A 97 -4.97 -5.84 -21.01
CA CYS A 97 -5.04 -4.98 -22.19
C CYS A 97 -3.91 -5.28 -23.19
N ILE A 98 -2.65 -5.36 -22.73
CA ILE A 98 -1.49 -5.63 -23.59
C ILE A 98 -1.61 -6.99 -24.27
N THR A 99 -1.94 -8.04 -23.51
CA THR A 99 -2.11 -9.39 -24.06
C THR A 99 -3.23 -9.45 -25.10
N THR A 100 -4.34 -8.75 -24.84
CA THR A 100 -5.45 -8.62 -25.79
C THR A 100 -5.03 -7.93 -27.08
N ILE A 101 -4.28 -6.81 -26.99
CA ILE A 101 -3.76 -6.08 -28.15
C ILE A 101 -2.80 -6.95 -28.97
N ILE A 102 -1.89 -7.67 -28.31
CA ILE A 102 -0.93 -8.58 -28.98
C ILE A 102 -1.69 -9.68 -29.72
N PHE A 103 -2.68 -10.29 -29.05
CA PHE A 103 -3.49 -11.35 -29.66
C PHE A 103 -4.24 -10.82 -30.88
N TYR A 104 -4.97 -9.71 -30.73
CA TYR A 104 -5.70 -9.07 -31.83
C TYR A 104 -4.78 -8.71 -33.00
N LYS A 105 -3.59 -8.17 -32.75
CA LYS A 105 -2.63 -7.83 -33.82
C LYS A 105 -2.15 -9.07 -34.59
N LYS A 106 -2.00 -10.21 -33.92
CA LYS A 106 -1.50 -11.45 -34.53
C LYS A 106 -2.58 -12.22 -35.29
N THR A 107 -3.78 -12.34 -34.73
CA THR A 107 -4.88 -13.11 -35.35
C THR A 107 -5.80 -12.24 -36.21
N LYS A 108 -5.71 -10.91 -36.12
CA LYS A 108 -6.62 -9.91 -36.72
C LYS A 108 -8.10 -10.10 -36.33
N HIS A 109 -8.37 -11.00 -35.39
CA HIS A 109 -9.71 -11.37 -34.95
C HIS A 109 -9.62 -11.90 -33.52
N VAL A 110 -10.57 -11.49 -32.69
CA VAL A 110 -10.79 -12.04 -31.35
C VAL A 110 -12.13 -12.76 -31.40
N PRO A 111 -12.16 -14.10 -31.25
CA PRO A 111 -13.42 -14.84 -31.18
C PRO A 111 -14.30 -14.28 -30.06
N ARG A 112 -15.61 -14.23 -30.27
CA ARG A 112 -16.56 -13.66 -29.32
C ARG A 112 -16.44 -14.29 -27.92
N SER A 113 -16.23 -15.60 -27.83
CA SER A 113 -16.02 -16.32 -26.57
C SER A 113 -14.76 -15.85 -25.83
N ALA A 114 -13.64 -15.69 -26.54
CA ALA A 114 -12.41 -15.15 -25.97
C ALA A 114 -12.55 -13.68 -25.53
N GLY A 115 -13.28 -12.88 -26.31
CA GLY A 115 -13.59 -11.49 -25.96
C GLY A 115 -14.39 -11.36 -24.67
N ILE A 116 -15.38 -12.24 -24.45
CA ILE A 116 -16.15 -12.29 -23.20
C ILE A 116 -15.24 -12.63 -22.02
N ILE A 117 -14.36 -13.64 -22.15
CA ILE A 117 -13.41 -14.02 -21.09
C ILE A 117 -12.49 -12.84 -20.74
N ILE A 118 -11.92 -12.17 -21.75
CA ILE A 118 -11.07 -11.00 -21.57
C ILE A 118 -11.83 -9.89 -20.84
N ALA A 119 -13.07 -9.61 -21.25
CA ALA A 119 -13.90 -8.58 -20.63
C ALA A 119 -14.19 -8.91 -19.15
N CYS A 120 -14.48 -10.17 -18.82
CA CYS A 120 -14.67 -10.62 -17.44
C CYS A 120 -13.40 -10.44 -16.60
N LEU A 121 -12.23 -10.87 -17.11
CA LEU A 121 -10.96 -10.72 -16.41
C LEU A 121 -10.60 -9.25 -16.18
N GLY A 122 -10.74 -8.41 -17.22
CA GLY A 122 -10.54 -6.97 -17.10
C GLY A 122 -11.51 -6.32 -16.12
N GLY A 123 -12.78 -6.72 -16.16
CA GLY A 123 -13.82 -6.23 -15.25
C GLY A 123 -13.54 -6.57 -13.79
N ILE A 124 -13.09 -7.79 -13.49
CA ILE A 124 -12.68 -8.21 -12.15
C ILE A 124 -11.48 -7.38 -11.67
N GLY A 125 -10.46 -7.21 -12.51
CA GLY A 125 -9.30 -6.38 -12.17
C GLY A 125 -9.67 -4.93 -11.86
N LEU A 126 -10.58 -4.35 -12.65
CA LEU A 126 -11.11 -3.00 -12.41
C LEU A 126 -11.94 -2.92 -11.12
N TYR A 127 -12.78 -3.92 -10.85
CA TYR A 127 -13.56 -4.00 -9.61
C TYR A 127 -12.65 -3.95 -8.39
N PHE A 128 -11.62 -4.80 -8.33
CA PHE A 128 -10.67 -4.79 -7.22
C PHE A 128 -9.91 -3.48 -7.09
N ALA A 129 -9.50 -2.87 -8.22
CA ALA A 129 -8.82 -1.58 -8.19
C ALA A 129 -9.72 -0.47 -7.61
N LEU A 130 -11.00 -0.44 -7.98
CA LEU A 130 -11.97 0.54 -7.49
C LEU A 130 -12.31 0.32 -6.02
N THR A 131 -12.61 -0.91 -5.61
CA THR A 131 -12.93 -1.24 -4.22
C THR A 131 -11.77 -0.88 -3.31
N ASN A 132 -10.54 -1.29 -3.65
CA ASN A 132 -9.36 -0.94 -2.85
C ASN A 132 -9.06 0.58 -2.85
N TYR A 133 -9.41 1.30 -3.91
CA TYR A 133 -9.30 2.77 -3.88
C TYR A 133 -10.26 3.38 -2.85
N ILE A 134 -11.50 2.89 -2.78
CA ILE A 134 -12.50 3.35 -1.81
C ILE A 134 -12.05 2.99 -0.39
N ASP A 135 -11.65 1.75 -0.17
CA ASP A 135 -11.23 1.28 1.16
C ASP A 135 -9.96 2.00 1.63
N MET A 136 -8.99 2.23 0.74
CA MET A 136 -7.81 3.07 1.04
C MET A 136 -8.23 4.48 1.49
N LYS A 137 -9.23 5.08 0.84
CA LYS A 137 -9.71 6.41 1.20
C LYS A 137 -10.42 6.42 2.55
N ALA A 138 -11.18 5.38 2.87
CA ALA A 138 -11.79 5.22 4.18
C ALA A 138 -10.72 5.08 5.28
N ALA A 139 -9.75 4.18 5.10
CA ALA A 139 -8.65 4.00 6.04
C ALA A 139 -7.82 5.29 6.26
N LEU A 140 -7.61 6.09 5.21
CA LEU A 140 -6.95 7.40 5.36
C LEU A 140 -7.81 8.43 6.12
N GLN A 141 -9.12 8.35 5.99
CA GLN A 141 -10.03 9.19 6.76
C GLN A 141 -9.99 8.82 8.25
N ASP A 142 -9.94 7.51 8.55
CA ASP A 142 -9.82 7.01 9.93
C ASP A 142 -8.47 7.40 10.53
N ALA A 143 -7.37 7.26 9.78
CA ALA A 143 -6.05 7.76 10.20
C ALA A 143 -6.10 9.27 10.52
N GLY A 144 -6.82 10.06 9.72
CA GLY A 144 -7.03 11.48 9.97
C GLY A 144 -7.83 11.75 11.26
N TYR A 145 -8.86 10.95 11.53
CA TYR A 145 -9.64 11.03 12.76
C TYR A 145 -8.79 10.76 14.00
N TYR A 146 -8.05 9.63 14.02
CA TYR A 146 -7.20 9.28 15.16
C TYR A 146 -6.04 10.26 15.36
N TYR A 147 -5.44 10.75 14.27
CA TYR A 147 -4.42 11.80 14.34
C TYR A 147 -4.93 13.07 15.03
N VAL A 148 -6.15 13.50 14.70
CA VAL A 148 -6.75 14.69 15.32
C VAL A 148 -7.13 14.43 16.77
N SER A 149 -7.63 13.23 17.11
CA SER A 149 -7.93 12.84 18.49
C SER A 149 -6.69 12.93 19.38
N LEU A 150 -5.57 12.35 18.94
CA LEU A 150 -4.29 12.38 19.65
C LEU A 150 -3.69 13.78 19.83
N LEU A 151 -4.17 14.77 19.07
CA LEU A 151 -3.74 16.17 19.19
C LEU A 151 -4.63 17.01 20.11
N MET A 152 -5.83 16.53 20.44
CA MET A 152 -6.78 17.24 21.29
C MET A 152 -6.71 16.82 22.77
N ASP A 153 -6.06 15.70 23.06
CA ASP A 153 -5.66 15.27 24.41
C ASP A 153 -4.31 15.90 24.83
#